data_AF-A0A813H4Z6-F1
#
_entry.id   AF-A0A813H4Z6-F1
#
_cell.length_a   1.000
_cell.length_b   1.000
_cell.length_c   1.000
_cell.angle_alpha   90.00
_cell.angle_beta   90.00
_cell.angle_gamma   90.00
#
_symmetry.space_group_name_H-M   'P 1'
#
loop_
_entity.id
_entity.type
_entity.pdbx_description
1 polymer ?
#
loop_
_entity_poly.entity_id
_entity_poly.type
_entity_poly.pdbx_seq_one_letter_code
_entity_poly.pdbx_strand_id
1 'polypeptide(L)'
;MEVISSPQPGAHMMQDPVTSLALMALALAVWVLEWRRCRGEFPSATCWALMRQLLPELVASAAMAGLVAALLRRGEHNGAPISPQDEPLWGEIKSEWPVLSTADTLLGLQATLRVLLLASATGRRGSFRCSAFAGEASAFFCFAAVCKVMLLAMSPQEVYHLDGPLGGRLNVALEVSALLMLLNLNRDMPRLGLARAVCYTAALGIATCVATCNRLAIADEGDSHLDTLFSLVGILETMAAAAFVGRAALSQEVSGSSAFACFAHSVLPLQQFLWAYFMLTAWVASPFESDPALVGAGRPLEVLQLCGLAQVSMYLTAGAVYSASCGLEKIQDRAHFLQV
;
A
#
# COMPACT_ATOMS: atom_id res chain seq x y z
N MET A 1 -35.65 -13.91 1.26
CA MET A 1 -36.56 -12.77 1.51
C MET A 1 -36.02 -11.67 0.60
N GLU A 2 -36.53 -11.60 -0.64
CA GLU A 2 -36.04 -10.68 -1.67
C GLU A 2 -36.48 -9.26 -1.31
N VAL A 3 -35.56 -8.49 -0.74
CA VAL A 3 -35.67 -7.03 -0.71
C VAL A 3 -35.14 -6.54 -2.05
N ILE A 4 -36.04 -6.45 -3.03
CA ILE A 4 -35.81 -5.70 -4.27
C ILE A 4 -35.74 -4.24 -3.87
N SER A 5 -34.52 -3.75 -3.60
CA SER A 5 -34.25 -2.34 -3.39
C SER A 5 -34.39 -1.62 -4.73
N SER A 6 -35.30 -0.65 -4.77
CA SER A 6 -35.45 0.24 -5.92
C SER A 6 -34.14 0.97 -6.19
N PRO A 7 -33.67 1.07 -7.46
CA PRO A 7 -32.47 1.81 -7.79
C PRO A 7 -32.64 3.27 -7.37
N GLN A 8 -31.84 3.71 -6.40
CA GLN A 8 -31.77 5.11 -5.99
C GLN A 8 -31.22 5.92 -7.18
N PRO A 9 -31.97 6.91 -7.71
CA PRO A 9 -31.50 7.72 -8.82
C PRO A 9 -30.36 8.62 -8.36
N GLY A 10 -29.14 8.18 -8.64
CA GLY A 10 -28.01 9.02 -9.05
C GLY A 10 -27.62 10.12 -8.07
N ALA A 11 -26.99 9.74 -6.96
CA ALA A 11 -25.87 10.52 -6.46
C ALA A 11 -24.69 10.34 -7.44
N HIS A 12 -24.83 10.91 -8.65
CA HIS A 12 -23.68 11.21 -9.50
C HIS A 12 -22.89 12.32 -8.81
N MET A 13 -22.27 12.00 -7.68
CA MET A 13 -21.08 12.71 -7.23
C MET A 13 -20.01 12.28 -8.22
N MET A 14 -20.07 12.93 -9.39
CA MET A 14 -19.14 12.81 -10.48
C MET A 14 -17.76 13.03 -9.86
N GLN A 15 -17.06 11.92 -9.57
CA GLN A 15 -15.62 11.95 -9.35
C GLN A 15 -15.06 12.46 -10.65
N ASP A 16 -14.94 13.77 -10.73
CA ASP A 16 -14.52 14.46 -11.93
C ASP A 16 -13.20 13.79 -12.32
N PRO A 17 -13.09 13.13 -13.49
CA PRO A 17 -11.84 12.51 -13.92
C PRO A 17 -10.68 13.53 -13.85
N VAL A 18 -11.02 14.83 -13.93
CA VAL A 18 -10.19 15.99 -13.66
C VAL A 18 -9.52 15.96 -12.29
N THR A 19 -10.21 15.59 -11.21
CA THR A 19 -9.63 15.53 -9.85
C THR A 19 -8.63 14.37 -9.68
N SER A 20 -8.97 13.17 -10.17
CA SER A 20 -8.04 12.03 -10.21
C SER A 20 -6.82 12.32 -11.11
N LEU A 21 -7.04 12.92 -12.28
CA LEU A 21 -5.96 13.40 -13.16
C LEU A 21 -5.14 14.51 -12.50
N ALA A 22 -5.75 15.43 -11.75
CA ALA A 22 -5.05 16.50 -11.06
C ALA A 22 -4.15 15.95 -9.94
N LEU A 23 -4.61 14.94 -9.19
CA LEU A 23 -3.80 14.28 -8.16
C LEU A 23 -2.66 13.46 -8.77
N MET A 24 -2.90 12.72 -9.86
CA MET A 24 -1.83 12.02 -10.59
C MET A 24 -0.84 13.00 -11.23
N ALA A 25 -1.33 14.10 -11.81
CA ALA A 25 -0.50 15.16 -12.36
C ALA A 25 0.30 15.88 -11.26
N LEU A 26 -0.27 16.06 -10.07
CA LEU A 26 0.43 16.62 -8.91
C LEU A 26 1.53 15.67 -8.43
N ALA A 27 1.25 14.36 -8.30
CA ALA A 27 2.27 13.37 -7.94
C ALA A 27 3.40 13.30 -8.99
N LEU A 28 3.04 13.30 -10.28
CA LEU A 28 4.00 13.35 -11.39
C LEU A 28 4.77 14.68 -11.39
N ALA A 29 4.12 15.81 -11.12
CA ALA A 29 4.76 17.12 -11.07
C ALA A 29 5.71 17.21 -9.88
N VAL A 30 5.34 16.72 -8.70
CA VAL A 30 6.23 16.60 -7.53
C VAL A 30 7.43 15.72 -7.88
N TRP A 31 7.20 14.58 -8.54
CA TRP A 31 8.27 13.69 -9.01
C TRP A 31 9.18 14.36 -10.05
N VAL A 32 8.63 15.07 -11.04
CA VAL A 32 9.38 15.80 -12.09
C VAL A 32 10.11 17.00 -11.50
N LEU A 33 9.51 17.71 -10.54
CA LEU A 33 10.14 18.83 -9.84
C LEU A 33 11.29 18.33 -8.97
N GLU A 34 11.13 17.22 -8.26
CA GLU A 34 12.24 16.56 -7.54
C GLU A 34 13.31 16.04 -8.50
N TRP A 35 12.92 15.47 -9.64
CA TRP A 35 13.85 15.07 -10.70
C TRP A 35 14.65 16.25 -11.25
N ARG A 36 13.99 17.40 -11.49
CA ARG A 36 14.62 18.63 -11.99
C ARG A 36 15.46 19.32 -10.92
N ARG A 37 15.02 19.33 -9.65
CA ARG A 37 15.81 19.78 -8.49
C ARG A 37 17.06 18.92 -8.33
N CYS A 38 16.97 17.61 -8.56
CA CYS A 38 18.13 16.72 -8.65
C CYS A 38 19.02 16.93 -9.89
N ARG A 39 18.61 17.75 -10.87
CA ARG A 39 19.42 18.13 -12.04
C ARG A 39 20.04 19.52 -11.94
N GLY A 40 19.53 20.39 -11.07
CA GLY A 40 20.14 21.69 -10.79
C GLY A 40 21.39 21.51 -9.95
N GLU A 41 22.57 21.59 -10.58
CA GLU A 41 23.91 21.61 -9.94
C GLU A 41 24.49 20.28 -9.42
N PHE A 42 24.22 19.15 -10.07
CA PHE A 42 24.96 17.91 -9.76
C PHE A 42 26.11 17.70 -10.75
N PRO A 43 27.28 17.22 -10.28
CA PRO A 43 28.19 16.49 -11.14
C PRO A 43 27.39 15.33 -11.75
N SER A 44 27.25 15.30 -13.07
CA SER A 44 26.47 14.31 -13.81
C SER A 44 26.76 12.85 -13.42
N ALA A 45 27.96 12.60 -12.87
CA ALA A 45 28.40 11.31 -12.35
C ALA A 45 27.52 10.73 -11.23
N THR A 46 27.05 11.54 -10.26
CA THR A 46 26.32 11.02 -9.09
C THR A 46 24.86 10.68 -9.41
N CYS A 47 24.19 11.53 -10.21
CA CYS A 47 22.83 11.25 -10.67
C CYS A 47 22.80 10.01 -11.59
N TRP A 48 23.79 9.89 -12.49
CA TRP A 48 23.93 8.71 -13.34
C TRP A 48 24.20 7.43 -12.52
N ALA A 49 25.04 7.51 -11.49
CA ALA A 49 25.27 6.38 -10.59
C ALA A 49 23.98 5.95 -9.87
N LEU A 50 23.18 6.90 -9.36
CA LEU A 50 21.89 6.59 -8.73
C LEU A 50 20.90 5.99 -9.74
N MET A 51 20.77 6.55 -10.94
CA MET A 51 19.93 5.98 -12.00
C MET A 51 20.35 4.56 -12.36
N ARG A 52 21.66 4.31 -12.50
CA ARG A 52 22.19 2.97 -12.76
C ARG A 52 21.91 2.01 -11.61
N GLN A 53 21.94 2.51 -10.37
CA GLN A 53 21.53 1.72 -9.21
C GLN A 53 20.03 1.46 -9.21
N LEU A 54 19.16 2.39 -9.62
CA LEU A 54 17.70 2.21 -9.68
C LEU A 54 17.22 1.47 -10.94
N LEU A 55 18.10 1.21 -11.89
CA LEU A 55 17.74 0.59 -13.17
C LEU A 55 16.97 -0.74 -13.01
N PRO A 56 17.36 -1.67 -12.11
CA PRO A 56 16.59 -2.90 -11.91
C PRO A 56 15.15 -2.63 -11.47
N GLU A 57 14.95 -1.69 -10.54
CA GLU A 57 13.64 -1.30 -10.03
C GLU A 57 12.78 -0.62 -11.12
N LEU A 58 13.39 0.24 -11.95
CA LEU A 58 12.71 0.89 -13.06
C LEU A 58 12.28 -0.11 -14.14
N VAL A 59 13.16 -1.04 -14.51
CA VAL A 59 12.85 -2.11 -15.48
C VAL A 59 11.75 -3.02 -14.93
N ALA A 60 11.84 -3.43 -13.66
CA ALA A 60 10.81 -4.25 -13.04
C ALA A 60 9.47 -3.52 -12.95
N SER A 61 9.47 -2.23 -12.59
CA SER A 61 8.25 -1.40 -12.56
C SER A 61 7.63 -1.24 -13.94
N ALA A 62 8.44 -1.01 -14.98
CA ALA A 62 7.97 -0.92 -16.36
C ALA A 62 7.40 -2.25 -16.87
N ALA A 63 8.05 -3.37 -16.55
CA ALA A 63 7.57 -4.70 -16.90
C ALA A 63 6.23 -5.02 -16.22
N MET A 64 6.10 -4.72 -14.92
CA MET A 64 4.83 -4.90 -14.19
C MET A 64 3.74 -3.96 -14.71
N ALA A 65 4.05 -2.71 -15.02
CA ALA A 65 3.09 -1.79 -15.63
C ALA A 65 2.62 -2.29 -17.01
N GLY A 66 3.53 -2.85 -17.82
CA GLY A 66 3.18 -3.49 -19.09
C GLY A 66 2.28 -4.71 -18.91
N LEU A 67 2.55 -5.55 -17.91
CA LEU A 67 1.70 -6.70 -17.57
C LEU A 67 0.32 -6.26 -17.09
N VAL A 68 0.24 -5.29 -16.17
CA VAL A 68 -1.02 -4.73 -15.67
C VAL A 68 -1.83 -4.14 -16.82
N ALA A 69 -1.20 -3.35 -17.69
CA ALA A 69 -1.87 -2.78 -18.87
C ALA A 69 -2.37 -3.86 -19.84
N ALA A 70 -1.61 -4.95 -20.02
CA ALA A 70 -2.05 -6.07 -20.85
C ALA A 70 -3.26 -6.79 -20.24
N LEU A 71 -3.25 -7.05 -18.93
CA LEU A 71 -4.37 -7.69 -18.23
C LEU A 71 -5.62 -6.81 -18.24
N LEU A 72 -5.47 -5.51 -18.01
CA LEU A 72 -6.55 -4.52 -18.11
C LEU A 72 -7.17 -4.48 -19.52
N ARG A 73 -6.33 -4.51 -20.57
CA ARG A 73 -6.80 -4.54 -21.96
C ARG A 73 -7.55 -5.81 -22.33
N ARG A 74 -7.20 -6.95 -21.73
CA ARG A 74 -7.96 -8.19 -21.91
C ARG A 74 -9.34 -8.06 -21.27
N GLY A 75 -9.45 -7.31 -20.18
CA GLY A 75 -10.73 -7.03 -19.51
C GLY A 75 -11.43 -8.26 -18.93
N GLU A 76 -10.72 -9.40 -18.92
CA GLU A 76 -11.17 -10.68 -18.40
C GLU A 76 -11.30 -10.60 -16.88
N HIS A 77 -12.39 -11.16 -16.37
CA HIS A 77 -12.60 -11.39 -14.95
C HIS A 77 -11.79 -12.64 -14.57
N ASN A 78 -10.87 -12.50 -13.61
CA ASN A 78 -9.97 -13.57 -13.19
C ASN A 78 -10.43 -14.27 -11.88
N GLY A 79 -11.57 -13.83 -11.34
CA GLY A 79 -12.24 -14.41 -10.18
C GLY A 79 -13.22 -15.54 -10.53
N ALA A 80 -14.32 -15.61 -9.78
CA ALA A 80 -15.37 -16.60 -9.98
C ALA A 80 -16.09 -16.42 -11.33
N PRO A 81 -16.59 -17.48 -11.97
CA PRO A 81 -17.34 -17.32 -13.22
C PRO A 81 -18.57 -16.41 -13.03
N ILE A 82 -18.61 -15.29 -13.73
CA ILE A 82 -19.77 -14.37 -13.73
C ILE A 82 -20.94 -15.08 -14.40
N SER A 83 -22.09 -15.15 -13.73
CA SER A 83 -23.28 -15.73 -14.34
C SER A 83 -23.81 -14.82 -15.46
N PRO A 84 -24.47 -15.35 -16.50
CA PRO A 84 -25.02 -14.51 -17.58
C PRO A 84 -26.01 -13.43 -17.10
N GLN A 85 -26.59 -13.61 -15.91
CA GLN A 85 -27.51 -12.64 -15.30
C GLN A 85 -26.78 -11.45 -14.67
N ASP A 86 -25.51 -11.64 -14.29
CA ASP A 86 -24.68 -10.63 -13.61
C ASP A 86 -23.80 -9.83 -14.57
N GLU A 87 -23.75 -10.20 -15.86
CA GLU A 87 -23.01 -9.45 -16.89
C GLU A 87 -23.39 -7.95 -16.95
N PRO A 88 -24.68 -7.55 -16.88
CA PRO A 88 -25.05 -6.14 -16.89
C PRO A 88 -24.52 -5.39 -15.66
N LEU A 89 -24.63 -6.00 -14.47
CA LEU A 89 -24.14 -5.43 -13.21
C LEU A 89 -22.62 -5.25 -13.25
N TRP A 90 -21.90 -6.22 -13.81
CA TRP A 90 -20.46 -6.10 -14.02
C TRP A 90 -20.08 -4.94 -14.95
N GLY A 91 -20.90 -4.70 -15.99
CA GLY A 91 -20.75 -3.54 -16.87
C GLY A 91 -20.93 -2.21 -16.14
N GLU A 92 -21.89 -2.14 -15.22
CA GLU A 92 -22.14 -0.98 -14.37
C GLU A 92 -20.97 -0.72 -13.42
N ILE A 93 -20.52 -1.74 -12.68
CA ILE A 93 -19.35 -1.65 -11.79
C ILE A 93 -18.12 -1.15 -12.58
N LYS A 94 -17.90 -1.66 -13.80
CA LYS A 94 -16.77 -1.19 -14.62
C LYS A 94 -16.86 0.29 -15.00
N SER A 95 -18.06 0.83 -15.13
CA SER A 95 -18.28 2.23 -15.46
C SER A 95 -18.02 3.17 -14.28
N GLU A 96 -18.13 2.68 -13.04
CA GLU A 96 -17.88 3.45 -11.82
C GLU A 96 -16.38 3.67 -11.54
N TRP A 97 -15.51 2.83 -12.10
CA TRP A 97 -14.06 2.83 -11.81
C TRP A 97 -13.20 3.20 -13.05
N PRO A 98 -13.18 4.47 -13.47
CA PRO A 98 -12.57 4.88 -14.75
C PRO A 98 -11.05 4.71 -14.80
N VAL A 99 -10.35 4.69 -13.65
CA VAL A 99 -8.88 4.68 -13.62
C VAL A 99 -8.30 3.27 -13.84
N LEU A 100 -8.94 2.23 -13.30
CA LEU A 100 -8.40 0.86 -13.32
C LEU A 100 -9.47 -0.23 -13.56
N SER A 101 -10.59 0.14 -14.18
CA SER A 101 -11.73 -0.75 -14.51
C SER A 101 -12.50 -1.30 -13.30
N THR A 102 -11.88 -1.64 -12.18
CA THR A 102 -12.57 -2.15 -10.98
C THR A 102 -11.84 -1.77 -9.70
N ALA A 103 -12.57 -1.77 -8.57
CA ALA A 103 -12.01 -1.58 -7.23
C ALA A 103 -10.87 -2.57 -6.94
N ASP A 104 -11.08 -3.84 -7.28
CA ASP A 104 -10.12 -4.92 -7.06
C ASP A 104 -8.79 -4.74 -7.77
N THR A 105 -8.81 -4.09 -8.94
CA THR A 105 -7.58 -3.84 -9.68
C THR A 105 -6.67 -2.89 -8.90
N LEU A 106 -7.22 -1.94 -8.13
CA LEU A 106 -6.41 -1.08 -7.25
C LEU A 106 -5.68 -1.90 -6.19
N LEU A 107 -6.39 -2.85 -5.55
CA LEU A 107 -5.83 -3.72 -4.52
C LEU A 107 -4.81 -4.69 -5.11
N GLY A 108 -5.08 -5.26 -6.29
CA GLY A 108 -4.11 -6.11 -6.99
C GLY A 108 -2.86 -5.34 -7.46
N LEU A 109 -3.01 -4.07 -7.85
CA LEU A 109 -1.90 -3.18 -8.15
C LEU A 109 -1.10 -2.83 -6.88
N GLN A 110 -1.78 -2.62 -5.75
CA GLN A 110 -1.14 -2.45 -4.45
C GLN A 110 -0.28 -3.66 -4.07
N ALA A 111 -0.81 -4.89 -4.22
CA ALA A 111 -0.07 -6.12 -3.96
C ALA A 111 1.13 -6.27 -4.90
N THR A 112 0.96 -5.92 -6.17
CA THR A 112 2.04 -5.89 -7.18
C THR A 112 3.19 -4.96 -6.78
N LEU A 113 2.87 -3.71 -6.40
CA LEU A 113 3.86 -2.73 -5.94
C LEU A 113 4.58 -3.21 -4.68
N ARG A 114 3.85 -3.87 -3.76
CA ARG A 114 4.43 -4.46 -2.56
C ARG A 114 5.46 -5.53 -2.88
N VAL A 115 5.16 -6.43 -3.81
CA VAL A 115 6.13 -7.46 -4.26
C VAL A 115 7.37 -6.82 -4.88
N LEU A 116 7.22 -5.76 -5.69
CA LEU A 116 8.36 -5.03 -6.26
C LEU A 116 9.25 -4.39 -5.17
N LEU A 117 8.63 -3.73 -4.20
CA LEU A 117 9.32 -3.13 -3.06
C LEU A 117 10.11 -4.18 -2.27
N LEU A 118 9.45 -5.30 -1.95
CA LEU A 118 10.05 -6.37 -1.16
C LEU A 118 11.13 -7.13 -1.94
N ALA A 119 10.97 -7.33 -3.24
CA ALA A 119 12.00 -7.92 -4.09
C ALA A 119 13.27 -7.03 -4.09
N SER A 120 13.11 -5.70 -4.23
CA SER A 120 14.24 -4.76 -4.13
C SER A 120 14.89 -4.80 -2.73
N ALA A 121 14.09 -4.80 -1.65
CA ALA A 121 14.59 -4.91 -0.28
C ALA A 121 15.41 -6.20 -0.07
N THR A 122 14.92 -7.31 -0.60
CA THR A 122 15.54 -8.64 -0.46
C THR A 122 16.84 -8.73 -1.25
N GLY A 123 16.84 -8.22 -2.49
CA GLY A 123 18.04 -8.15 -3.33
C GLY A 123 19.11 -7.19 -2.78
N ARG A 124 18.70 -6.16 -2.02
CA ARG A 124 19.58 -5.15 -1.44
C ARG A 124 19.59 -5.18 0.08
N ARG A 125 19.71 -6.37 0.66
CA ARG A 125 19.63 -6.57 2.13
C ARG A 125 20.51 -5.61 2.94
N GLY A 126 21.70 -5.27 2.43
CA GLY A 126 22.58 -4.26 3.05
C GLY A 126 21.92 -2.88 3.14
N SER A 127 21.47 -2.34 2.00
CA SER A 127 20.76 -1.05 1.94
C SER A 127 19.43 -1.07 2.70
N PHE A 128 18.70 -2.20 2.67
CA PHE A 128 17.47 -2.38 3.44
C PHE A 128 17.70 -2.15 4.94
N ARG A 129 18.74 -2.75 5.54
CA ARG A 129 19.03 -2.64 6.98
C ARG A 129 19.28 -1.20 7.44
N CYS A 130 19.78 -0.35 6.54
CA CYS A 130 20.02 1.08 6.79
C CYS A 130 18.80 1.97 6.48
N SER A 131 17.75 1.42 5.85
CA SER A 131 16.57 2.19 5.46
C SER A 131 15.59 2.41 6.62
N ALA A 132 14.66 3.35 6.46
CA ALA A 132 13.51 3.53 7.36
C ALA A 132 12.54 2.33 7.35
N PHE A 133 12.61 1.45 6.36
CA PHE A 133 11.75 0.27 6.24
C PHE A 133 12.17 -0.88 7.16
N ALA A 134 13.43 -0.91 7.61
CA ALA A 134 13.92 -1.97 8.47
C ALA A 134 13.44 -1.84 9.94
N GLY A 135 13.44 -2.97 10.65
CA GLY A 135 13.12 -3.02 12.08
C GLY A 135 11.63 -3.19 12.30
N GLU A 136 11.05 -2.30 13.09
CA GLU A 136 9.66 -2.35 13.52
C GLU A 136 8.69 -2.15 12.34
N ALA A 137 9.04 -1.30 11.37
CA ALA A 137 8.22 -1.09 10.17
C ALA A 137 8.05 -2.39 9.36
N SER A 138 9.16 -3.07 9.03
CA SER A 138 9.12 -4.36 8.33
C SER A 138 8.48 -5.47 9.16
N ALA A 139 8.56 -5.39 10.49
CA ALA A 139 7.91 -6.36 11.38
C ALA A 139 6.38 -6.23 11.32
N PHE A 140 5.84 -5.02 11.45
CA PHE A 140 4.41 -4.77 11.34
C PHE A 140 3.87 -5.08 9.94
N PHE A 141 4.61 -4.77 8.87
CA PHE A 141 4.27 -5.25 7.53
C PHE A 141 4.21 -6.77 7.44
N CYS A 142 5.11 -7.48 8.11
CA CYS A 142 5.10 -8.94 8.14
C CYS A 142 3.85 -9.47 8.85
N PHE A 143 3.45 -8.89 9.98
CA PHE A 143 2.20 -9.27 10.65
C PHE A 143 0.98 -8.98 9.77
N ALA A 144 0.92 -7.82 9.11
CA ALA A 144 -0.15 -7.51 8.16
C ALA A 144 -0.19 -8.51 6.99
N ALA A 145 0.97 -8.91 6.44
CA ALA A 145 1.04 -9.91 5.38
C ALA A 145 0.59 -11.30 5.85
N VAL A 146 0.90 -11.69 7.09
CA VAL A 146 0.36 -12.93 7.69
C VAL A 146 -1.17 -12.85 7.75
N CYS A 147 -1.73 -11.75 8.25
CA CYS A 147 -3.19 -11.56 8.30
C CYS A 147 -3.83 -11.60 6.91
N LYS A 148 -3.23 -10.99 5.88
CA LYS A 148 -3.71 -11.04 4.49
C LYS A 148 -3.72 -12.46 3.93
N VAL A 149 -2.62 -13.20 4.10
CA VAL A 149 -2.55 -14.58 3.61
C VAL A 149 -3.52 -15.48 4.37
N MET A 150 -3.67 -15.31 5.69
CA MET A 150 -4.68 -16.02 6.48
C MET A 150 -6.11 -15.69 6.01
N LEU A 151 -6.40 -14.41 5.78
CA LEU A 151 -7.69 -13.97 5.25
C LEU A 151 -8.00 -14.68 3.92
N LEU A 152 -7.07 -14.65 2.96
CA LEU A 152 -7.26 -15.29 1.65
C LEU A 152 -7.33 -16.83 1.73
N ALA A 153 -6.60 -17.44 2.66
CA ALA A 153 -6.58 -18.89 2.83
C ALA A 153 -7.86 -19.43 3.49
N MET A 154 -8.48 -18.63 4.37
CA MET A 154 -9.68 -19.02 5.11
C MET A 154 -10.97 -18.53 4.47
N SER A 155 -10.91 -17.45 3.69
CA SER A 155 -12.09 -16.86 3.06
C SER A 155 -12.59 -17.70 1.88
N PRO A 156 -13.92 -17.91 1.78
CA PRO A 156 -14.54 -18.37 0.55
C PRO A 156 -14.15 -17.48 -0.64
N GLN A 157 -14.12 -18.05 -1.85
CA GLN A 157 -13.67 -17.34 -3.05
C GLN A 157 -14.53 -16.10 -3.40
N GLU A 158 -15.75 -16.02 -2.89
CA GLU A 158 -16.71 -14.97 -3.24
C GLU A 158 -16.68 -13.77 -2.27
N VAL A 159 -15.89 -13.81 -1.19
CA VAL A 159 -15.95 -12.80 -0.12
C VAL A 159 -14.75 -11.84 -0.15
N TYR A 160 -13.53 -12.34 0.08
CA TYR A 160 -12.32 -11.51 0.17
C TYR A 160 -11.31 -11.74 -0.94
N HIS A 161 -11.61 -12.60 -1.92
CA HIS A 161 -10.76 -12.71 -3.11
C HIS A 161 -11.07 -11.55 -4.05
N LEU A 162 -10.03 -11.09 -4.71
CA LEU A 162 -10.16 -10.03 -5.71
C LEU A 162 -10.65 -10.65 -7.02
N ASP A 163 -11.60 -10.02 -7.68
CA ASP A 163 -12.29 -10.57 -8.84
C ASP A 163 -11.89 -9.87 -10.15
N GLY A 164 -11.30 -8.68 -10.04
CA GLY A 164 -10.78 -7.91 -11.17
C GLY A 164 -9.62 -8.57 -11.95
N PRO A 165 -9.14 -7.94 -13.03
CA PRO A 165 -8.03 -8.42 -13.87
C PRO A 165 -6.73 -8.77 -13.13
N LEU A 166 -6.47 -8.16 -11.97
CA LEU A 166 -5.31 -8.48 -11.11
C LEU A 166 -5.64 -9.42 -9.94
N GLY A 167 -6.85 -9.96 -9.93
CA GLY A 167 -7.39 -10.79 -8.86
C GLY A 167 -7.11 -12.29 -8.99
N GLY A 168 -8.01 -13.09 -8.45
CA GLY A 168 -7.98 -14.54 -8.41
C GLY A 168 -6.67 -15.09 -7.85
N ARG A 169 -6.17 -16.14 -8.50
CA ARG A 169 -4.92 -16.81 -8.09
C ARG A 169 -3.67 -15.94 -8.21
N LEU A 170 -3.70 -14.92 -9.08
CA LEU A 170 -2.57 -14.00 -9.22
C LEU A 170 -2.38 -13.19 -7.93
N ASN A 171 -3.46 -12.60 -7.41
CA ASN A 171 -3.40 -11.86 -6.14
C ASN A 171 -2.92 -12.73 -4.98
N VAL A 172 -3.44 -13.95 -4.86
CA VAL A 172 -2.99 -14.91 -3.83
C VAL A 172 -1.49 -15.19 -3.96
N ALA A 173 -1.00 -15.43 -5.18
CA ALA A 173 0.43 -15.65 -5.40
C ALA A 173 1.29 -14.42 -5.05
N LEU A 174 0.82 -13.21 -5.33
CA LEU A 174 1.50 -11.97 -4.96
C LEU A 174 1.58 -11.79 -3.44
N GLU A 175 0.48 -12.00 -2.71
CA GLU A 175 0.45 -11.85 -1.25
C GLU A 175 1.30 -12.93 -0.55
N VAL A 176 1.25 -14.17 -1.03
CA VAL A 176 2.13 -15.24 -0.52
C VAL A 176 3.60 -14.91 -0.79
N SER A 177 3.93 -14.42 -1.98
CA SER A 177 5.30 -13.99 -2.32
C SER A 177 5.78 -12.86 -1.41
N ALA A 178 4.93 -11.86 -1.16
CA ALA A 178 5.22 -10.76 -0.25
C ALA A 178 5.50 -11.26 1.18
N LEU A 179 4.67 -12.19 1.68
CA LEU A 179 4.88 -12.81 2.99
C LEU A 179 6.24 -13.53 3.07
N LEU A 180 6.57 -14.37 2.08
CA LEU A 180 7.84 -15.11 2.07
C LEU A 180 9.06 -14.18 2.07
N MET A 181 9.01 -13.08 1.31
CA MET A 181 10.08 -12.06 1.32
C MET A 181 10.17 -11.36 2.67
N LEU A 182 9.04 -10.98 3.28
CA LEU A 182 9.00 -10.37 4.61
C LEU A 182 9.54 -11.30 5.70
N LEU A 183 9.22 -12.60 5.65
CA LEU A 183 9.79 -13.59 6.57
C LEU A 183 11.31 -13.68 6.43
N ASN A 184 11.85 -13.66 5.20
CA ASN A 184 13.30 -13.67 4.97
C ASN A 184 13.99 -12.38 5.47
N LEU A 185 13.38 -11.21 5.23
CA LEU A 185 13.88 -9.91 5.70
C LEU A 185 13.88 -9.84 7.24
N ASN A 186 12.86 -10.41 7.87
CA ASN A 186 12.68 -10.42 9.33
C ASN A 186 13.21 -11.69 10.03
N ARG A 187 14.01 -12.54 9.37
CA ARG A 187 14.52 -13.80 9.97
C ARG A 187 15.32 -13.61 11.27
N ASP A 188 15.90 -12.42 11.45
CA ASP A 188 16.70 -12.07 12.61
C ASP A 188 15.81 -11.56 13.78
N MET A 189 14.50 -11.36 13.56
CA MET A 189 13.54 -10.83 14.55
C MET A 189 13.47 -11.65 15.84
N PRO A 190 13.48 -13.00 15.85
CA PRO A 190 13.42 -13.77 17.10
C PRO A 190 14.61 -13.54 18.03
N ARG A 191 15.73 -13.00 17.51
CA ARG A 191 16.94 -12.72 18.30
C ARG A 191 16.89 -11.39 19.05
N LEU A 192 15.81 -10.61 18.88
CA LEU A 192 15.69 -9.24 19.35
C LEU A 192 15.40 -9.09 20.87
N GLY A 193 15.43 -10.18 21.63
CA GLY A 193 15.29 -10.19 23.09
C GLY A 193 13.83 -10.08 23.57
N LEU A 194 13.62 -10.42 24.86
CA LEU A 194 12.29 -10.50 25.46
C LEU A 194 11.52 -9.18 25.41
N ALA A 195 12.19 -8.05 25.64
CA ALA A 195 11.54 -6.74 25.67
C ALA A 195 10.82 -6.41 24.33
N ARG A 196 11.49 -6.63 23.19
CA ARG A 196 10.89 -6.37 21.88
C ARG A 196 9.76 -7.36 21.57
N ALA A 197 9.90 -8.62 21.96
CA ALA A 197 8.83 -9.61 21.84
C ALA A 197 7.57 -9.20 22.63
N VAL A 198 7.74 -8.68 23.86
CA VAL A 198 6.65 -8.13 24.67
C VAL A 198 6.01 -6.93 23.99
N CYS A 199 6.81 -5.99 23.46
CA CYS A 199 6.29 -4.83 22.72
C CYS A 199 5.47 -5.23 21.49
N TYR A 200 5.95 -6.18 20.68
CA TYR A 200 5.21 -6.66 19.51
C TYR A 200 3.93 -7.38 19.91
N THR A 201 3.97 -8.18 20.97
CA THR A 201 2.78 -8.90 21.48
C THR A 201 1.73 -7.91 21.98
N ALA A 202 2.15 -6.90 22.75
CA ALA A 202 1.25 -5.85 23.23
C ALA A 202 0.66 -5.03 22.07
N ALA A 203 1.50 -4.63 21.11
CA ALA A 203 1.07 -3.93 19.90
C ALA A 203 0.03 -4.73 19.09
N LEU A 204 0.27 -6.03 18.88
CA LEU A 204 -0.66 -6.91 18.18
C LEU A 204 -1.96 -7.11 18.96
N GLY A 205 -1.89 -7.23 20.29
CA GLY A 205 -3.07 -7.30 21.15
C GLY A 205 -3.94 -6.05 21.07
N ILE A 206 -3.33 -4.86 21.09
CA ILE A 206 -4.03 -3.58 20.92
C ILE A 206 -4.66 -3.51 19.53
N ALA A 207 -3.91 -3.81 18.47
CA ALA A 207 -4.41 -3.78 17.10
C ALA A 207 -5.60 -4.74 16.91
N THR A 208 -5.50 -5.95 17.47
CA THR A 208 -6.58 -6.95 17.45
C THR A 208 -7.81 -6.45 18.19
N CYS A 209 -7.64 -5.86 19.38
CA CYS A 209 -8.75 -5.28 20.14
C CYS A 209 -9.46 -4.19 19.33
N VAL A 210 -8.71 -3.25 18.74
CA VAL A 210 -9.28 -2.19 17.89
C VAL A 210 -10.03 -2.78 16.69
N ALA A 211 -9.48 -3.80 16.03
CA ALA A 211 -10.12 -4.50 14.91
C ALA A 211 -11.42 -5.19 15.33
N THR A 212 -11.43 -5.91 16.46
CA THR A 212 -12.63 -6.60 16.96
C THR A 212 -13.74 -5.64 17.38
N CYS A 213 -13.37 -4.49 17.95
CA CYS A 213 -14.33 -3.45 18.35
C CYS A 213 -14.88 -2.66 17.16
N ASN A 214 -14.21 -2.70 16.00
CA ASN A 214 -14.56 -1.98 14.78
C ASN A 214 -14.49 -2.93 13.58
N ARG A 215 -15.39 -3.93 13.55
CA ARG A 215 -15.43 -4.98 12.52
C ARG A 215 -16.47 -4.67 11.45
N LEU A 216 -16.14 -5.00 10.21
CA LEU A 216 -17.09 -4.99 9.10
C LEU A 216 -18.09 -6.16 9.24
N ALA A 217 -19.12 -6.14 8.40
CA ALA A 217 -20.08 -7.24 8.21
C ALA A 217 -20.15 -7.59 6.71
N ILE A 218 -19.00 -7.88 6.11
CA ILE A 218 -18.92 -8.32 4.71
C ILE A 218 -19.08 -9.84 4.65
N ALA A 219 -18.43 -10.56 5.56
CA ALA A 219 -18.61 -12.00 5.69
C ALA A 219 -19.93 -12.35 6.40
N ASP A 220 -20.41 -13.58 6.19
CA ASP A 220 -21.56 -14.12 6.90
C ASP A 220 -21.36 -14.10 8.43
N GLU A 221 -22.45 -14.14 9.21
CA GLU A 221 -22.40 -14.06 10.68
C GLU A 221 -21.47 -15.09 11.34
N GLY A 222 -21.35 -16.28 10.73
CA GLY A 222 -20.43 -17.34 11.19
C GLY A 222 -18.94 -17.04 10.96
N ASP A 223 -18.63 -16.13 10.03
CA ASP A 223 -17.28 -15.86 9.52
C ASP A 223 -16.76 -14.46 9.88
N SER A 224 -17.31 -13.83 10.92
CA SER A 224 -16.90 -12.50 11.42
C SER A 224 -15.40 -12.35 11.78
N HIS A 225 -14.68 -13.46 11.90
CA HIS A 225 -13.23 -13.46 12.07
C HIS A 225 -12.50 -12.97 10.81
N LEU A 226 -13.07 -13.17 9.61
CA LEU A 226 -12.54 -12.65 8.35
C LEU A 226 -12.61 -11.12 8.32
N ASP A 227 -13.74 -10.53 8.73
CA ASP A 227 -13.88 -9.08 8.85
C ASP A 227 -12.89 -8.47 9.84
N THR A 228 -12.64 -9.20 10.95
CA THR A 228 -11.62 -8.79 11.93
C THR A 228 -10.22 -8.82 11.33
N LEU A 229 -9.87 -9.89 10.59
CA LEU A 229 -8.57 -9.99 9.91
C LEU A 229 -8.39 -8.87 8.88
N PHE A 230 -9.42 -8.56 8.10
CA PHE A 230 -9.40 -7.47 7.13
C PHE A 230 -9.16 -6.12 7.80
N SER A 231 -9.87 -5.82 8.90
CA SER A 231 -9.62 -4.59 9.67
C SER A 231 -8.22 -4.56 10.29
N LEU A 232 -7.77 -5.68 10.83
CA LEU A 232 -6.47 -5.82 11.50
C LEU A 232 -5.31 -5.51 10.54
N VAL A 233 -5.41 -5.92 9.28
CA VAL A 233 -4.45 -5.59 8.23
C VAL A 233 -4.23 -4.08 8.12
N GLY A 234 -5.31 -3.30 8.00
CA GLY A 234 -5.22 -1.84 7.87
C GLY A 234 -4.57 -1.19 9.10
N ILE A 235 -4.90 -1.67 10.30
CA ILE A 235 -4.33 -1.17 11.56
C ILE A 235 -2.84 -1.48 11.65
N LEU A 236 -2.42 -2.71 11.32
CA LEU A 236 -1.01 -3.11 11.35
C LEU A 236 -0.16 -2.35 10.32
N GLU A 237 -0.69 -2.10 9.11
CA GLU A 237 0.00 -1.26 8.12
C GLU A 237 0.12 0.21 8.58
N THR A 238 -0.83 0.71 9.38
CA THR A 238 -0.72 2.03 10.02
C THR A 238 0.37 2.06 11.08
N MET A 239 0.50 1.02 11.90
CA MET A 239 1.61 0.89 12.85
C MET A 239 2.96 0.79 12.14
N ALA A 240 3.01 0.09 11.00
CA ALA A 240 4.20 0.04 10.15
C ALA A 240 4.58 1.43 9.61
N ALA A 241 3.60 2.22 9.16
CA ALA A 241 3.80 3.59 8.69
C ALA A 241 4.31 4.51 9.81
N ALA A 242 3.76 4.38 11.02
CA ALA A 242 4.21 5.12 12.20
C ALA A 242 5.67 4.78 12.57
N ALA A 243 6.03 3.49 12.56
CA ALA A 243 7.40 3.05 12.77
C ALA A 243 8.35 3.57 11.68
N PHE A 244 7.91 3.58 10.43
CA PHE A 244 8.69 4.07 9.29
C PHE A 244 9.00 5.57 9.41
N VAL A 245 7.99 6.40 9.68
CA VAL A 245 8.20 7.86 9.85
C VAL A 245 9.00 8.17 11.11
N GLY A 246 8.77 7.43 12.21
CA GLY A 246 9.56 7.56 13.44
C GLY A 246 11.04 7.27 13.18
N ARG A 247 11.35 6.19 12.45
CA ARG A 247 12.72 5.85 12.07
C ARG A 247 13.32 6.89 11.13
N ALA A 248 12.58 7.38 10.14
CA ALA A 248 13.04 8.44 9.24
C ALA A 248 13.36 9.75 9.97
N ALA A 249 12.57 10.11 10.99
CA ALA A 249 12.76 11.34 11.77
C ALA A 249 13.88 11.24 12.82
N LEU A 250 14.05 10.08 13.46
CA LEU A 250 15.00 9.89 14.56
C LEU A 250 16.40 9.48 14.11
N SER A 251 16.53 8.87 12.93
CA SER A 251 17.80 8.31 12.50
C SER A 251 18.67 9.39 11.84
N GLN A 252 19.59 9.97 12.62
CA GLN A 252 20.67 10.82 12.08
C GLN A 252 21.64 10.03 11.18
N GLU A 253 21.66 8.70 11.32
CA GLU A 253 22.55 7.77 10.60
C GLU A 253 21.98 7.21 9.29
N VAL A 254 20.85 7.72 8.77
CA VAL A 254 20.42 7.38 7.39
C VAL A 254 21.28 8.17 6.40
N SER A 255 22.60 8.14 6.59
CA SER A 255 23.58 8.96 5.90
C SER A 255 24.00 8.40 4.55
N GLY A 256 23.05 7.73 3.90
CA GLY A 256 23.27 7.08 2.63
C GLY A 256 22.04 7.21 1.76
N SER A 257 22.16 8.03 0.71
CA SER A 257 21.27 8.01 -0.46
C SER A 257 21.37 6.65 -1.17
N SER A 258 20.82 5.60 -0.56
CA SER A 258 20.73 4.29 -1.18
C SER A 258 19.56 4.27 -2.16
N ALA A 259 19.76 3.62 -3.31
CA ALA A 259 18.70 3.44 -4.30
C ALA A 259 17.44 2.80 -3.70
N PHE A 260 17.60 1.84 -2.78
CA PHE A 260 16.46 1.23 -2.10
C PHE A 260 15.67 2.23 -1.24
N ALA A 261 16.34 3.09 -0.46
CA ALA A 261 15.64 4.07 0.37
C ALA A 261 14.83 5.04 -0.50
N CYS A 262 15.43 5.56 -1.57
CA CYS A 262 14.73 6.42 -2.54
C CYS A 262 13.51 5.71 -3.16
N PHE A 263 13.68 4.45 -3.55
CA PHE A 263 12.59 3.63 -4.08
C PHE A 263 11.47 3.42 -3.05
N ALA A 264 11.81 3.05 -1.81
CA ALA A 264 10.84 2.83 -0.74
C ALA A 264 10.04 4.10 -0.39
N HIS A 265 10.70 5.26 -0.27
CA HIS A 265 10.04 6.55 -0.03
C HIS A 265 9.14 6.99 -1.19
N SER A 266 9.34 6.44 -2.40
CA SER A 266 8.48 6.72 -3.56
C SER A 266 7.31 5.75 -3.68
N VAL A 267 7.57 4.45 -3.49
CA VAL A 267 6.59 3.38 -3.72
C VAL A 267 5.61 3.23 -2.56
N LEU A 268 6.05 3.40 -1.31
CA LEU A 268 5.17 3.22 -0.15
C LEU A 268 3.99 4.22 -0.11
N PRO A 269 4.19 5.55 -0.34
CA PRO A 269 3.06 6.46 -0.45
C PRO A 269 2.09 6.10 -1.57
N LEU A 270 2.62 5.71 -2.74
CA LEU A 270 1.78 5.29 -3.88
C LEU A 270 0.97 4.04 -3.54
N GLN A 271 1.61 3.04 -2.93
CA GLN A 271 0.95 1.81 -2.48
C GLN A 271 -0.21 2.14 -1.52
N GLN A 272 0.02 3.01 -0.53
CA GLN A 272 -1.04 3.34 0.43
C GLN A 272 -2.09 4.31 -0.10
N PHE A 273 -1.75 5.09 -1.12
CA PHE A 273 -2.73 5.89 -1.82
C PHE A 273 -3.77 5.01 -2.53
N LEU A 274 -3.37 3.90 -3.14
CA LEU A 274 -4.30 2.94 -3.76
C LEU A 274 -5.28 2.36 -2.74
N TRP A 275 -4.79 1.99 -1.56
CA TRP A 275 -5.61 1.50 -0.46
C TRP A 275 -6.56 2.57 0.09
N ALA A 276 -6.05 3.77 0.36
CA ALA A 276 -6.85 4.88 0.85
C ALA A 276 -7.95 5.27 -0.15
N TYR A 277 -7.60 5.31 -1.44
CA TYR A 277 -8.57 5.57 -2.51
C TYR A 277 -9.66 4.50 -2.52
N PHE A 278 -9.30 3.21 -2.49
CA PHE A 278 -10.28 2.12 -2.38
C PHE A 278 -11.22 2.31 -1.17
N MET A 279 -10.69 2.53 0.03
CA MET A 279 -11.54 2.65 1.23
C MET A 279 -12.45 3.89 1.25
N LEU A 280 -12.05 4.96 0.56
CA LEU A 280 -12.86 6.18 0.44
C LEU A 280 -13.94 6.08 -0.64
N THR A 281 -13.87 5.11 -1.55
CA THR A 281 -14.70 5.08 -2.76
C THR A 281 -15.53 3.81 -2.91
N ALA A 282 -15.05 2.68 -2.38
CA ALA A 282 -15.68 1.39 -2.63
C ALA A 282 -17.00 1.16 -1.91
N TRP A 283 -17.23 1.84 -0.79
CA TRP A 283 -18.31 1.43 0.12
C TRP A 283 -19.45 2.44 0.24
N VAL A 284 -19.27 3.72 -0.12
CA VAL A 284 -20.26 4.78 0.17
C VAL A 284 -20.23 5.92 -0.85
N ALA A 285 -21.37 6.61 -1.02
CA ALA A 285 -21.51 7.82 -1.84
C ALA A 285 -20.74 9.05 -1.31
N SER A 286 -20.34 9.04 -0.03
CA SER A 286 -19.66 10.15 0.66
C SER A 286 -18.62 9.63 1.67
N PRO A 287 -17.42 10.23 1.76
CA PRO A 287 -16.41 9.86 2.76
C PRO A 287 -16.93 9.98 4.21
N PHE A 288 -16.56 9.03 5.07
CA PHE A 288 -16.96 8.96 6.49
C PHE A 288 -18.45 8.81 6.77
N GLU A 289 -19.27 8.57 5.75
CA GLU A 289 -20.57 7.96 5.95
C GLU A 289 -20.39 6.44 5.97
N SER A 290 -21.27 5.72 6.66
CA SER A 290 -21.20 4.27 6.83
C SER A 290 -22.52 3.66 6.41
N ASP A 291 -22.49 2.70 5.48
CA ASP A 291 -23.65 1.85 5.20
C ASP A 291 -23.89 0.93 6.40
N PRO A 292 -25.04 1.01 7.09
CA PRO A 292 -25.35 0.15 8.22
C PRO A 292 -25.26 -1.35 7.90
N ALA A 293 -25.45 -1.75 6.64
CA ALA A 293 -25.35 -3.15 6.21
C ALA A 293 -23.91 -3.69 6.31
N LEU A 294 -22.90 -2.82 6.18
CA LEU A 294 -21.48 -3.20 6.23
C LEU A 294 -20.87 -3.11 7.63
N VAL A 295 -21.65 -2.68 8.63
CA VAL A 295 -21.17 -2.43 10.00
C VAL A 295 -21.51 -3.60 10.92
N GLY A 296 -20.52 -4.42 11.24
CA GLY A 296 -20.68 -5.56 12.16
C GLY A 296 -20.49 -5.20 13.64
N ALA A 297 -19.65 -4.21 13.95
CA ALA A 297 -19.55 -3.57 15.26
C ALA A 297 -18.80 -2.24 15.16
N GLY A 298 -19.15 -1.26 16.00
CA GLY A 298 -18.40 -0.01 16.15
C GLY A 298 -18.43 0.87 14.91
N ARG A 299 -17.25 1.34 14.47
CA ARG A 299 -17.06 2.28 13.34
C ARG A 299 -15.96 1.78 12.39
N PRO A 300 -16.15 0.62 11.73
CA PRO A 300 -15.12 -0.04 10.96
C PRO A 300 -14.66 0.78 9.76
N LEU A 301 -15.60 1.36 9.01
CA LEU A 301 -15.32 2.11 7.79
C LEU A 301 -14.53 3.39 8.10
N GLU A 302 -14.95 4.14 9.11
CA GLU A 302 -14.27 5.37 9.52
C GLU A 302 -12.85 5.07 10.04
N VAL A 303 -12.68 4.00 10.84
CA VAL A 303 -11.36 3.58 11.32
C VAL A 303 -10.44 3.21 10.16
N LEU A 304 -10.93 2.48 9.15
CA LEU A 304 -10.11 2.05 8.03
C LEU A 304 -9.79 3.19 7.05
N GLN A 305 -10.74 4.10 6.82
CA GLN A 305 -10.51 5.34 6.06
C GLN A 305 -9.45 6.22 6.75
N LEU A 306 -9.55 6.40 8.07
CA LEU A 306 -8.53 7.11 8.85
C LEU A 306 -7.18 6.42 8.79
N CYS A 307 -7.13 5.08 8.88
CA CYS A 307 -5.90 4.32 8.71
C CYS A 307 -5.25 4.59 7.34
N GLY A 308 -6.01 4.49 6.25
CA GLY A 308 -5.49 4.73 4.89
C GLY A 308 -4.94 6.15 4.73
N LEU A 309 -5.68 7.17 5.15
CA LEU A 309 -5.24 8.57 5.11
C LEU A 309 -3.99 8.82 5.97
N ALA A 310 -3.96 8.24 7.18
CA ALA A 310 -2.82 8.37 8.08
C ALA A 310 -1.57 7.72 7.50
N GLN A 311 -1.69 6.53 6.91
CA GLN A 311 -0.59 5.84 6.23
C GLN A 311 0.02 6.69 5.11
N VAL A 312 -0.81 7.20 4.20
CA VAL A 312 -0.34 8.07 3.10
C VAL A 312 0.39 9.29 3.66
N SER A 313 -0.20 9.96 4.65
CA SER A 313 0.38 11.14 5.28
C SER A 313 1.72 10.86 5.94
N MET A 314 1.84 9.74 6.67
CA MET A 314 3.08 9.34 7.33
C MET A 314 4.19 9.00 6.33
N TYR A 315 3.88 8.26 5.25
CA TYR A 315 4.90 7.94 4.25
C TYR A 315 5.35 9.17 3.44
N LEU A 316 4.43 10.09 3.10
CA LEU A 316 4.78 11.36 2.48
C LEU A 316 5.66 12.23 3.40
N THR A 317 5.31 12.31 4.68
CA THR A 317 6.11 13.02 5.69
C THR A 317 7.51 12.41 5.79
N ALA A 318 7.62 11.09 5.84
CA ALA A 318 8.90 10.40 5.87
C ALA A 318 9.73 10.68 4.59
N GLY A 319 9.09 10.73 3.42
CA GLY A 319 9.73 11.11 2.15
C GLY A 319 10.24 12.56 2.16
N ALA A 320 9.48 13.49 2.74
CA ALA A 320 9.89 14.89 2.89
C ALA A 320 11.11 15.01 3.83
N VAL A 321 11.07 14.32 4.99
CA VAL A 321 12.20 14.26 5.92
C VAL A 321 13.45 13.69 5.26
N TYR A 322 13.31 12.56 4.56
CA TYR A 322 14.41 11.94 3.82
C TYR A 322 15.03 12.88 2.77
N SER A 323 14.18 13.58 2.02
CA SER A 323 14.62 14.53 0.98
C SER A 323 15.33 15.74 1.57
N ALA A 324 14.87 16.22 2.74
CA ALA A 324 15.52 17.31 3.48
C ALA A 324 16.90 16.88 3.99
N SER A 325 17.02 15.71 4.61
CA SER A 325 18.29 15.17 5.10
C SER A 325 19.32 15.00 3.97
N CYS A 326 18.89 14.43 2.83
CA CYS A 326 19.75 14.31 1.65
C CYS A 326 20.21 15.66 1.08
N GLY A 327 19.45 16.74 1.31
CA GLY A 327 19.83 18.10 0.92
C GLY A 327 20.90 18.70 1.82
N LEU A 328 20.81 18.46 3.14
CA LEU A 328 21.76 18.99 4.13
C LEU A 328 23.15 18.36 4.00
N GLU A 329 23.24 17.04 3.79
CA GLU A 329 24.52 16.34 3.59
C GLU A 329 25.31 16.94 2.43
N LYS A 330 24.63 17.27 1.33
CA LYS A 330 25.24 17.88 0.15
C LYS A 330 25.82 19.26 0.42
N ILE A 331 25.17 20.05 1.29
CA ILE A 331 25.67 21.38 1.68
C ILE A 331 26.93 21.22 2.52
N GLN A 332 26.95 20.26 3.45
CA GLN A 332 28.09 19.97 4.30
C GLN A 332 29.30 19.47 3.48
N ASP A 333 29.09 18.57 2.53
CA ASP A 333 30.15 18.07 1.63
C ASP A 333 30.76 19.19 0.79
N ARG A 334 29.93 20.10 0.25
CA ARG A 334 30.40 21.28 -0.50
C ARG A 334 31.21 22.23 0.39
N ALA A 335 30.76 22.47 1.62
CA ALA A 335 31.47 23.32 2.56
C ALA A 335 32.85 22.74 2.93
N HIS A 336 32.94 21.42 3.12
CA HIS A 336 34.21 20.74 3.38
C HIS A 336 35.16 20.81 2.17
N PHE A 337 34.66 20.65 0.94
CA PHE A 337 35.48 20.77 -0.27
C PHE A 337 36.06 22.18 -0.47
N LEU A 338 35.35 23.23 -0.07
CA LEU A 338 35.83 24.61 -0.17
C LEU A 338 36.86 24.99 0.91
N GLN A 339 37.00 24.20 1.97
CA GLN A 339 37.98 24.41 3.04
C GLN A 339 39.34 23.73 2.77
N VAL A 340 39.41 22.84 1.78
CA VAL A 340 40.61 22.10 1.37
C VAL A 340 41.24 22.76 0.16
#